data_AF-A0A2V7XHY7-F1
#
_entry.id   AF-A0A2V7XHY7-F1
#
_cell.length_a   1.000
_cell.length_b   1.000
_cell.length_c   1.000
_cell.angle_alpha   90.00
_cell.angle_beta   90.00
_cell.angle_gamma   90.00
#
_symmetry.space_group_name_H-M   'P 1'
#
loop_
_entity.id
_entity.type
_entity.pdbx_description
1 polymer ?
#
loop_
_entity_poly.entity_id
_entity_poly.type
_entity_poly.pdbx_seq_one_letter_code
_entity_poly.pdbx_strand_id
1 'polypeptide(L)'
;MRSYGEFATRDEGRRAQAAEAGRAGGAGPIEATVPGLRGLVSPTYPPWDLSIPDSQRVDVWQKEFAEYEKSGDLPALSIIRLGNDHTSGTNPAYPTPTAMIAENDLALGRLVDIITRSSYWKQAFVASPYVRRGAVDSTLYTTSGMLRTIELILGLPPMSQYDAAAAPMYRSFQASPVLTPYTHRPARVRLDERNDASAPGAAASMAMDFSEPDRAPDLELNEIVWRAVRGAQATMPPPVRAAFVRPIGADEEEHGADEDNHRR
;
A
#
# COMPACT_ATOMS: atom_id res chain seq x y z
N MET A 1 -6.80 13.47 -11.07
CA MET A 1 -6.48 12.67 -9.87
C MET A 1 -7.78 12.21 -9.22
N ARG A 2 -7.79 11.06 -8.54
CA ARG A 2 -8.92 10.56 -7.74
C ARG A 2 -8.42 9.85 -6.49
N SER A 3 -9.06 10.07 -5.34
CA SER A 3 -8.66 9.49 -4.05
C SER A 3 -9.76 8.60 -3.46
N TYR A 4 -9.37 7.45 -2.94
CA TYR A 4 -10.23 6.41 -2.39
C TYR A 4 -9.77 6.05 -0.97
N GLY A 5 -10.54 6.45 0.04
CA GLY A 5 -10.35 6.02 1.43
C GLY A 5 -9.40 6.88 2.27
N GLU A 6 -8.10 6.92 1.93
CA GLU A 6 -7.02 7.48 2.77
C GLU A 6 -7.29 8.92 3.25
N PHE A 7 -7.61 9.81 2.32
CA PHE A 7 -7.74 11.24 2.57
C PHE A 7 -9.21 11.68 2.65
N ALA A 8 -10.06 10.79 3.15
CA ALA A 8 -11.50 10.97 3.17
C ALA A 8 -12.06 10.75 4.59
N THR A 9 -13.14 11.45 4.94
CA THR A 9 -13.87 11.28 6.20
C THR A 9 -15.37 11.47 5.97
N ARG A 10 -16.19 10.95 6.87
CA ARG A 10 -17.64 11.25 6.93
C ARG A 10 -18.01 12.21 8.07
N ASP A 11 -17.03 12.61 8.86
CA ASP A 11 -17.19 13.54 9.98
C ASP A 11 -16.61 14.90 9.62
N GLU A 12 -17.48 15.91 9.55
CA GLU A 12 -17.09 17.30 9.25
C GLU A 12 -16.01 17.79 10.22
N GLY A 13 -14.93 18.37 9.69
CA GLY A 13 -14.01 19.20 10.45
C GLY A 13 -13.01 18.51 11.38
N ARG A 14 -13.06 17.17 11.56
CA ARG A 14 -11.94 16.47 12.21
C ARG A 14 -10.81 16.24 11.20
N ARG A 15 -9.68 16.92 11.42
CA ARG A 15 -8.35 16.37 11.06
C ARG A 15 -8.12 15.13 11.91
N ALA A 16 -8.86 14.06 11.66
CA ALA A 16 -8.52 12.78 12.24
C ALA A 16 -7.24 12.33 11.54
N GLN A 17 -6.10 12.64 12.15
CA GLN A 17 -4.97 11.71 12.09
C GLN A 17 -5.56 10.33 12.38
N ALA A 18 -5.33 9.43 11.44
CA ALA A 18 -5.89 8.09 11.41
C ALA A 18 -5.68 7.42 12.77
N ALA A 19 -6.74 7.31 13.55
CA ALA A 19 -6.68 6.76 14.89
C ALA A 19 -8.11 6.38 15.34
N GLU A 20 -9.00 7.35 15.59
CA GLU A 20 -10.04 7.09 16.59
C GLU A 20 -11.50 7.05 16.10
N ALA A 21 -11.83 6.35 15.01
CA ALA A 21 -13.25 6.17 14.64
C ALA A 21 -13.59 4.78 14.07
N GLY A 22 -13.04 3.73 14.68
CA GLY A 22 -13.37 2.34 14.31
C GLY A 22 -14.75 1.83 14.73
N ARG A 23 -15.74 2.67 15.09
CA ARG A 23 -17.09 2.18 15.51
C ARG A 23 -18.30 2.96 15.04
N ALA A 24 -18.13 4.10 14.39
CA ALA A 24 -19.23 4.81 13.75
C ALA A 24 -18.68 5.55 12.55
N GLY A 25 -18.71 4.92 11.38
CA GLY A 25 -18.60 5.68 10.14
C GLY A 25 -19.68 6.75 10.19
N GLY A 26 -19.28 8.03 10.23
CA GLY A 26 -20.22 9.14 10.24
C GLY A 26 -21.29 8.96 9.17
N ALA A 27 -22.52 9.37 9.43
CA ALA A 27 -23.59 9.24 8.42
C ALA A 27 -23.50 10.32 7.31
N GLY A 28 -22.52 11.23 7.42
CA GLY A 28 -22.35 12.37 6.54
C GLY A 28 -21.80 12.02 5.14
N PRO A 29 -21.83 13.01 4.23
CA PRO A 29 -21.17 12.89 2.94
C PRO A 29 -19.66 12.64 3.11
N ILE A 30 -19.04 12.00 2.12
CA ILE A 30 -17.60 11.79 2.14
C ILE A 30 -16.90 13.08 1.71
N GLU A 31 -16.04 13.60 2.58
CA GLU A 31 -15.28 14.83 2.37
C GLU A 31 -13.78 14.59 2.44
N ALA A 32 -13.02 15.47 1.79
CA ALA A 32 -11.57 15.41 1.79
C ALA A 32 -10.97 15.93 3.11
N THR A 33 -10.03 15.19 3.71
CA THR A 33 -9.33 15.62 4.93
C THR A 33 -8.19 16.60 4.68
N VAL A 34 -7.74 16.71 3.42
CA VAL A 34 -6.69 17.64 2.99
C VAL A 34 -7.21 18.63 1.93
N PRO A 35 -6.83 19.92 1.99
CA PRO A 35 -7.35 20.94 1.08
C PRO A 35 -7.15 20.62 -0.41
N GLY A 36 -6.01 20.01 -0.77
CA GLY A 36 -5.67 19.67 -2.14
C GLY A 36 -6.53 18.58 -2.78
N LEU A 37 -7.34 17.86 -1.99
CA LEU A 37 -8.19 16.77 -2.48
C LEU A 37 -9.69 17.09 -2.42
N ARG A 38 -10.07 18.33 -2.11
CA ARG A 38 -11.48 18.76 -2.16
C ARG A 38 -12.07 18.51 -3.54
N GLY A 39 -13.21 17.81 -3.60
CA GLY A 39 -13.85 17.40 -4.85
C GLY A 39 -13.16 16.24 -5.60
N LEU A 40 -12.01 15.76 -5.13
CA LEU A 40 -11.24 14.68 -5.76
C LEU A 40 -11.34 13.34 -5.02
N VAL A 41 -11.98 13.30 -3.85
CA VAL A 41 -12.33 12.03 -3.18
C VAL A 41 -13.54 11.37 -3.83
N SER A 42 -13.55 10.03 -3.88
CA SER A 42 -14.72 9.29 -4.36
C SER A 42 -15.89 9.44 -3.36
N PRO A 43 -17.09 9.84 -3.82
CA PRO A 43 -18.25 10.08 -2.96
C PRO A 43 -18.91 8.79 -2.46
N THR A 44 -18.49 7.63 -2.98
CA THR A 44 -19.07 6.32 -2.66
C THR A 44 -18.08 5.39 -1.97
N TYR A 45 -16.77 5.55 -2.22
CA TYR A 45 -15.75 4.70 -1.62
C TYR A 45 -15.63 4.95 -0.12
N PRO A 46 -15.83 3.93 0.75
CA PRO A 46 -15.86 4.19 2.17
C PRO A 46 -14.51 4.73 2.69
N PRO A 47 -14.50 5.71 3.60
CA PRO A 47 -13.31 6.11 4.34
C PRO A 47 -12.75 5.01 5.26
N TRP A 48 -11.79 5.38 6.10
CA TRP A 48 -11.23 4.54 7.16
C TRP A 48 -12.33 3.88 8.00
N ASP A 49 -12.41 2.55 7.90
CA ASP A 49 -13.29 1.70 8.70
C ASP A 49 -12.76 0.25 8.58
N LEU A 50 -12.27 -0.27 9.70
CA LEU A 50 -11.71 -1.62 9.81
C LEU A 50 -12.78 -2.72 9.93
N SER A 51 -14.07 -2.36 9.94
CA SER A 51 -15.17 -3.33 9.85
C SER A 51 -15.56 -3.66 8.40
N ILE A 52 -15.12 -2.85 7.44
CA ILE A 52 -15.41 -3.03 6.02
C ILE A 52 -14.30 -3.87 5.38
N PRO A 53 -14.61 -5.07 4.85
CA PRO A 53 -13.65 -5.87 4.10
C PRO A 53 -13.14 -5.15 2.85
N ASP A 54 -11.87 -5.32 2.52
CA ASP A 54 -11.25 -4.66 1.38
C ASP A 54 -11.84 -5.13 0.05
N SER A 55 -12.32 -6.37 -0.03
CA SER A 55 -13.06 -6.90 -1.19
C SER A 55 -14.33 -6.10 -1.48
N GLN A 56 -15.02 -5.64 -0.44
CA GLN A 56 -16.20 -4.76 -0.61
C GLN A 56 -15.78 -3.37 -1.10
N ARG A 57 -14.61 -2.88 -0.67
CA ARG A 57 -14.07 -1.61 -1.17
C ARG A 57 -13.72 -1.71 -2.65
N VAL A 58 -13.15 -2.83 -3.08
CA VAL A 58 -12.90 -3.14 -4.49
C VAL A 58 -14.21 -3.17 -5.29
N ASP A 59 -15.29 -3.74 -4.76
CA ASP A 59 -16.61 -3.73 -5.42
C ASP A 59 -17.13 -2.31 -5.65
N VAL A 60 -16.91 -1.40 -4.69
CA VAL A 60 -17.29 0.01 -4.81
C VAL A 60 -16.41 0.74 -5.82
N TRP A 61 -15.09 0.56 -5.73
CA TRP A 61 -14.13 1.14 -6.67
C TRP A 61 -14.40 0.67 -8.11
N GLN A 62 -14.67 -0.63 -8.31
CA GLN A 62 -14.89 -1.22 -9.63
C GLN A 62 -16.06 -0.57 -10.36
N LYS A 63 -17.12 -0.20 -9.64
CA LYS A 63 -18.28 0.50 -10.24
C LYS A 63 -17.87 1.83 -10.87
N GLU A 64 -17.07 2.64 -10.17
CA GLU A 64 -16.59 3.91 -10.69
C GLU A 64 -15.52 3.71 -11.79
N PHE A 65 -14.63 2.75 -11.61
CA PHE A 65 -13.63 2.39 -12.61
C PHE A 65 -14.25 1.99 -13.95
N ALA A 66 -15.35 1.22 -13.91
CA ALA A 66 -16.08 0.83 -15.13
C ALA A 66 -16.70 2.04 -15.85
N GLU A 67 -17.09 3.10 -15.14
CA GLU A 67 -17.56 4.33 -15.77
C GLU A 67 -16.42 5.10 -16.43
N TYR A 68 -15.25 5.17 -15.79
CA TYR A 68 -14.06 5.73 -16.44
C TYR A 68 -13.71 4.96 -17.71
N GLU A 69 -13.72 3.62 -17.66
CA GLU A 69 -13.42 2.80 -18.84
C GLU A 69 -14.39 3.04 -19.99
N LYS A 70 -15.67 3.30 -19.70
CA LYS A 70 -16.65 3.68 -20.73
C LYS A 70 -16.42 5.08 -21.28
N SER A 71 -16.10 6.05 -20.43
CA SER A 71 -16.00 7.45 -20.84
C SER A 71 -14.65 7.82 -21.46
N GLY A 72 -13.59 7.07 -21.15
CA GLY A 72 -12.23 7.40 -21.55
C GLY A 72 -11.50 8.32 -20.56
N ASP A 73 -12.13 8.71 -19.45
CA ASP A 73 -11.64 9.77 -18.56
C ASP A 73 -10.96 9.27 -17.27
N LEU A 74 -10.24 8.14 -17.33
CA LEU A 74 -9.50 7.65 -16.16
C LEU A 74 -8.51 8.72 -15.65
N PRO A 75 -8.54 9.05 -14.35
CA PRO A 75 -7.58 9.96 -13.76
C PRO A 75 -6.14 9.45 -13.90
N ALA A 76 -5.22 10.34 -14.28
CA ALA A 76 -3.78 10.01 -14.37
C ALA A 76 -3.14 9.53 -13.05
N LEU A 77 -3.78 9.81 -11.91
CA LEU A 77 -3.37 9.33 -10.59
C LEU A 77 -4.60 8.93 -9.77
N SER A 78 -4.60 7.68 -9.30
CA SER A 78 -5.57 7.16 -8.35
C SER A 78 -4.86 6.68 -7.09
N ILE A 79 -5.29 7.17 -5.93
CA ILE A 79 -4.80 6.71 -4.62
C ILE A 79 -5.88 5.83 -4.00
N ILE A 80 -5.56 4.57 -3.71
CA ILE A 80 -6.53 3.58 -3.20
C ILE A 80 -6.02 2.98 -1.89
N ARG A 81 -6.82 3.11 -0.83
CA ARG A 81 -6.55 2.46 0.46
C ARG A 81 -7.33 1.15 0.56
N LEU A 82 -6.59 0.05 0.73
CA LEU A 82 -7.07 -1.24 1.25
C LEU A 82 -6.43 -1.36 2.63
N GLY A 83 -7.21 -1.46 3.70
CA GLY A 83 -6.70 -1.31 5.06
C GLY A 83 -7.30 -2.26 6.07
N ASN A 84 -7.99 -3.32 5.67
CA ASN A 84 -8.58 -4.30 6.58
C ASN A 84 -7.57 -5.36 7.07
N ASP A 85 -6.31 -4.99 7.29
CA ASP A 85 -5.20 -5.90 7.59
C ASP A 85 -4.45 -5.54 8.88
N HIS A 86 -5.05 -4.71 9.75
CA HIS A 86 -4.38 -4.12 10.91
C HIS A 86 -4.10 -5.10 12.07
N THR A 87 -4.47 -6.38 11.90
CA THR A 87 -4.21 -7.49 12.84
C THR A 87 -4.35 -7.11 14.31
N SER A 88 -5.55 -7.21 14.88
CA SER A 88 -5.79 -6.89 16.30
C SER A 88 -5.35 -8.02 17.26
N GLY A 89 -4.14 -8.55 17.04
CA GLY A 89 -3.62 -9.74 17.71
C GLY A 89 -4.55 -10.93 17.53
N THR A 90 -4.88 -11.60 18.64
CA THR A 90 -5.86 -12.70 18.69
C THR A 90 -7.16 -12.27 19.38
N ASN A 91 -7.55 -10.99 19.26
CA ASN A 91 -8.79 -10.49 19.83
C ASN A 91 -10.02 -11.17 19.16
N PRO A 92 -10.92 -11.83 19.92
CA PRO A 92 -12.07 -12.57 19.38
C PRO A 92 -13.12 -11.70 18.66
N ALA A 93 -13.08 -10.38 18.86
CA ALA A 93 -13.93 -9.46 18.10
C ALA A 93 -13.55 -9.37 16.61
N TYR A 94 -12.34 -9.79 16.25
CA TYR A 94 -11.76 -9.64 14.92
C TYR A 94 -11.49 -10.98 14.23
N PRO A 95 -11.41 -11.02 12.89
CA PRO A 95 -10.89 -12.16 12.16
C PRO A 95 -9.47 -12.53 12.61
N THR A 96 -9.04 -13.76 12.33
CA THR A 96 -7.65 -14.18 12.60
C THR A 96 -6.67 -13.33 11.77
N PRO A 97 -5.43 -13.11 12.26
CA PRO A 97 -4.42 -12.39 11.47
C PRO A 97 -4.25 -12.96 10.05
N THR A 98 -4.26 -14.29 9.91
CA THR A 98 -4.16 -14.96 8.62
C THR A 98 -5.37 -14.66 7.71
N ALA A 99 -6.58 -14.62 8.27
CA ALA A 99 -7.79 -14.29 7.50
C ALA A 99 -7.79 -12.83 7.03
N MET A 100 -7.39 -11.88 7.90
CA MET A 100 -7.30 -10.46 7.56
C MET A 100 -6.32 -10.22 6.40
N ILE A 101 -5.11 -10.81 6.48
CA ILE A 101 -4.11 -10.70 5.41
C ILE A 101 -4.61 -11.36 4.12
N ALA A 102 -5.23 -12.54 4.21
CA ALA A 102 -5.77 -13.22 3.03
C ALA A 102 -6.91 -12.45 2.35
N GLU A 103 -7.72 -11.70 3.11
CA GLU A 103 -8.80 -10.86 2.59
C GLU A 103 -8.24 -9.64 1.85
N ASN A 104 -7.25 -8.97 2.43
CA ASN A 104 -6.53 -7.87 1.79
C ASN A 104 -5.79 -8.32 0.51
N ASP A 105 -5.10 -9.46 0.56
CA ASP A 105 -4.41 -10.07 -0.59
C ASP A 105 -5.39 -10.38 -1.73
N LEU A 106 -6.58 -10.91 -1.40
CA LEU A 106 -7.62 -11.16 -2.38
C LEU A 106 -8.10 -9.86 -3.00
N ALA A 107 -8.38 -8.83 -2.20
CA ALA A 107 -8.81 -7.52 -2.68
C ALA A 107 -7.78 -6.89 -3.63
N LEU A 108 -6.50 -6.89 -3.26
CA LEU A 108 -5.41 -6.42 -4.11
C LEU A 108 -5.33 -7.23 -5.41
N GLY A 109 -5.41 -8.56 -5.33
CA GLY A 109 -5.40 -9.44 -6.48
C GLY A 109 -6.55 -9.17 -7.46
N ARG A 110 -7.76 -8.94 -6.93
CA ARG A 110 -8.94 -8.57 -7.72
C ARG A 110 -8.76 -7.22 -8.41
N LEU A 111 -8.25 -6.21 -7.71
CA LEU A 111 -7.97 -4.90 -8.27
C LEU A 111 -6.99 -4.99 -9.44
N VAL A 112 -5.88 -5.74 -9.26
CA VAL A 112 -4.89 -5.96 -10.32
C VAL A 112 -5.51 -6.70 -11.52
N ASP A 113 -6.26 -7.78 -11.29
CA ASP A 113 -6.94 -8.54 -12.35
C ASP A 113 -7.89 -7.64 -13.17
N ILE A 114 -8.70 -6.81 -12.51
CA ILE A 114 -9.59 -5.83 -13.17
C ILE A 114 -8.80 -4.86 -14.05
N ILE A 115 -7.76 -4.21 -13.51
CA ILE A 115 -6.95 -3.24 -14.26
C ILE A 115 -6.30 -3.92 -15.48
N THR A 116 -5.77 -5.14 -15.31
CA THR A 116 -5.05 -5.83 -16.39
C THR A 116 -5.93 -6.30 -17.53
N ARG A 117 -7.23 -6.40 -17.30
CA ARG A 117 -8.24 -6.74 -18.32
C ARG A 117 -8.87 -5.50 -18.94
N SER A 118 -8.62 -4.32 -18.38
CA SER A 118 -9.17 -3.06 -18.87
C SER A 118 -8.41 -2.50 -20.07
N SER A 119 -9.05 -1.57 -20.79
CA SER A 119 -8.41 -0.78 -21.84
C SER A 119 -7.25 0.08 -21.32
N TYR A 120 -7.25 0.42 -20.02
CA TYR A 120 -6.23 1.22 -19.34
C TYR A 120 -5.00 0.45 -18.88
N TRP A 121 -4.94 -0.86 -19.10
CA TRP A 121 -3.81 -1.69 -18.70
C TRP A 121 -2.45 -1.12 -19.13
N LYS A 122 -2.39 -0.46 -20.29
CA LYS A 122 -1.17 0.18 -20.80
C LYS A 122 -0.68 1.38 -19.97
N GLN A 123 -1.45 1.87 -19.02
CA GLN A 123 -1.27 3.17 -18.34
C GLN A 123 -1.14 3.07 -16.80
N ALA A 124 -1.27 1.88 -16.18
CA ALA A 124 -1.14 1.68 -14.72
C ALA A 124 0.29 1.26 -14.32
N PHE A 125 0.81 1.67 -13.14
CA PHE A 125 2.26 1.62 -12.84
C PHE A 125 2.76 0.74 -11.68
N VAL A 126 1.91 0.10 -10.88
CA VAL A 126 2.37 -0.87 -9.84
C VAL A 126 2.10 -2.32 -10.26
N ALA A 127 1.08 -2.53 -11.07
CA ALA A 127 0.99 -3.66 -12.00
C ALA A 127 0.89 -3.02 -13.39
N SER A 128 1.99 -3.01 -14.13
CA SER A 128 2.07 -2.41 -15.47
C SER A 128 2.59 -3.44 -16.46
N PRO A 129 2.28 -3.32 -17.75
CA PRO A 129 3.05 -3.96 -18.79
C PRO A 129 4.53 -3.57 -18.76
N TYR A 130 4.85 -2.37 -18.27
CA TYR A 130 6.20 -1.85 -18.24
C TYR A 130 6.99 -2.24 -16.98
N VAL A 131 6.37 -2.88 -15.98
CA VAL A 131 7.07 -3.43 -14.82
C VAL A 131 7.75 -4.74 -15.22
N ARG A 132 9.02 -4.91 -14.83
CA ARG A 132 9.76 -6.14 -15.09
C ARG A 132 9.09 -7.31 -14.36
N ARG A 133 8.88 -8.41 -15.08
CA ARG A 133 8.28 -9.63 -14.52
C ARG A 133 9.34 -10.67 -14.19
N GLY A 134 9.15 -11.41 -13.10
CA GLY A 134 10.10 -12.45 -12.67
C GLY A 134 11.47 -11.91 -12.27
N ALA A 135 11.57 -10.62 -11.93
CA ALA A 135 12.79 -9.96 -11.53
C ALA A 135 12.71 -9.49 -10.08
N VAL A 136 13.84 -9.51 -9.39
CA VAL A 136 14.01 -8.92 -8.05
C VAL A 136 14.92 -7.71 -8.20
N ASP A 137 14.40 -6.52 -7.92
CA ASP A 137 15.21 -5.30 -7.82
C ASP A 137 15.64 -5.10 -6.36
N SER A 138 16.91 -5.37 -6.07
CA SER A 138 17.50 -5.21 -4.73
C SER A 138 18.06 -3.81 -4.48
N THR A 139 17.73 -2.83 -5.33
CA THR A 139 18.12 -1.44 -5.11
C THR A 139 17.40 -0.87 -3.89
N LEU A 140 18.13 -0.18 -3.02
CA LEU A 140 17.55 0.49 -1.86
C LEU A 140 16.76 1.73 -2.30
N TYR A 141 15.43 1.66 -2.19
CA TYR A 141 14.52 2.78 -2.40
C TYR A 141 13.89 3.25 -1.09
N THR A 142 13.40 4.48 -1.11
CA THR A 142 12.58 5.07 -0.05
C THR A 142 11.24 5.52 -0.63
N THR A 143 10.30 5.93 0.23
CA THR A 143 9.06 6.58 -0.23
C THR A 143 9.33 7.79 -1.12
N SER A 144 10.40 8.55 -0.86
CA SER A 144 10.83 9.64 -1.74
C SER A 144 11.25 9.14 -3.12
N GLY A 145 11.89 7.96 -3.22
CA GLY A 145 12.22 7.34 -4.51
C GLY A 145 10.98 6.92 -5.31
N MET A 146 9.94 6.43 -4.62
CA MET A 146 8.64 6.16 -5.24
C MET A 146 8.00 7.46 -5.74
N LEU A 147 7.95 8.51 -4.92
CA LEU A 147 7.42 9.82 -5.34
C LEU A 147 8.18 10.38 -6.54
N ARG A 148 9.52 10.34 -6.49
CA ARG A 148 10.36 10.77 -7.60
C ARG A 148 10.07 10.00 -8.90
N THR A 149 9.79 8.71 -8.79
CA THR A 149 9.39 7.88 -9.94
C THR A 149 8.05 8.32 -10.52
N ILE A 150 7.06 8.60 -9.66
CA ILE A 150 5.74 9.10 -10.07
C ILE A 150 5.87 10.46 -10.76
N GLU A 151 6.65 11.38 -10.19
CA GLU A 151 6.93 12.70 -10.77
C GLU A 151 7.48 12.57 -12.20
N LEU A 152 8.49 11.71 -12.39
CA LEU A 152 9.10 11.49 -13.69
C LEU A 152 8.14 10.88 -14.71
N ILE A 153 7.29 9.94 -14.29
CA ILE A 153 6.26 9.33 -15.16
C ILE A 153 5.21 10.37 -15.57
N LEU A 154 4.79 11.23 -14.64
CA LEU A 154 3.75 12.23 -14.87
C LEU A 154 4.28 13.55 -15.44
N GLY A 155 5.60 13.69 -15.62
CA GLY A 155 6.23 14.93 -16.08
C GLY A 155 6.12 16.08 -15.08
N LEU A 156 6.02 15.77 -13.78
CA LEU A 156 5.92 16.75 -12.71
C LEU A 156 7.30 17.19 -12.21
N PRO A 157 7.47 18.46 -11.80
CA PRO A 157 8.66 18.89 -11.08
C PRO A 157 8.72 18.24 -9.69
N PRO A 158 9.92 18.12 -9.10
CA PRO A 158 10.08 17.65 -7.72
C PRO A 158 9.32 18.55 -6.75
N MET A 159 8.62 17.95 -5.79
CA MET A 159 7.84 18.69 -4.79
C MET A 159 8.71 19.23 -3.65
N SER A 160 9.93 18.70 -3.49
CA SER A 160 10.87 19.08 -2.44
C SER A 160 12.33 18.86 -2.86
N GLN A 161 13.27 19.15 -1.96
CA GLN A 161 14.66 18.73 -2.18
C GLN A 161 14.86 17.21 -1.97
N TYR A 162 13.98 16.57 -1.20
CA TYR A 162 14.14 15.17 -0.80
C TYR A 162 13.75 14.21 -1.93
N ASP A 163 12.66 14.50 -2.65
CA ASP A 163 12.28 13.76 -3.86
C ASP A 163 13.23 14.08 -5.02
N ALA A 164 13.66 15.34 -5.19
CA ALA A 164 14.65 15.73 -6.19
C ALA A 164 15.95 14.91 -6.09
N ALA A 165 16.42 14.64 -4.87
CA ALA A 165 17.63 13.86 -4.60
C ALA A 165 17.39 12.33 -4.48
N ALA A 166 16.14 11.87 -4.57
CA ALA A 166 15.83 10.45 -4.37
C ALA A 166 16.16 9.62 -5.61
N ALA A 167 16.63 8.38 -5.39
CA ALA A 167 16.87 7.43 -6.47
C ALA A 167 15.52 6.94 -7.05
N PRO A 168 15.24 7.18 -8.36
CA PRO A 168 14.04 6.68 -9.01
C PRO A 168 14.13 5.17 -9.29
N MET A 169 12.98 4.52 -9.37
CA MET A 169 12.84 3.05 -9.47
C MET A 169 13.03 2.51 -10.90
N TYR A 170 13.93 3.07 -11.70
CA TYR A 170 14.09 2.72 -13.13
C TYR A 170 14.35 1.23 -13.37
N ARG A 171 15.06 0.56 -12.46
CA ARG A 171 15.39 -0.86 -12.56
C ARG A 171 14.17 -1.78 -12.42
N SER A 172 13.08 -1.29 -11.84
CA SER A 172 11.79 -1.99 -11.78
C SER A 172 11.03 -1.96 -13.11
N PHE A 173 11.45 -1.13 -14.08
CA PHE A 173 10.75 -0.94 -15.35
C PHE A 173 11.56 -1.45 -16.56
N GLN A 174 10.86 -1.67 -17.66
CA GLN A 174 11.39 -2.03 -18.97
C GLN A 174 10.69 -1.23 -20.07
N ALA A 175 11.38 -0.98 -21.18
CA ALA A 175 10.86 -0.15 -22.27
C ALA A 175 9.73 -0.82 -23.07
N SER A 176 9.78 -2.14 -23.23
CA SER A 176 8.77 -2.89 -23.99
C SER A 176 7.70 -3.47 -23.06
N PRO A 177 6.40 -3.27 -23.36
CA PRO A 177 5.33 -3.74 -22.50
C PRO A 177 5.11 -5.26 -22.61
N VAL A 178 4.89 -5.95 -21.48
CA VAL A 178 4.34 -7.30 -21.43
C VAL A 178 2.83 -7.22 -21.19
N LEU A 179 2.04 -7.53 -22.21
CA LEU A 179 0.58 -7.32 -22.17
C LEU A 179 -0.22 -8.48 -21.55
N THR A 180 0.41 -9.61 -21.23
CA THR A 180 -0.28 -10.77 -20.63
C THR A 180 -0.94 -10.36 -19.30
N PRO A 181 -2.26 -10.49 -19.14
CA PRO A 181 -2.95 -10.10 -17.90
C PRO A 181 -2.45 -10.89 -16.69
N TYR A 182 -2.60 -10.32 -15.49
CA TYR A 182 -2.42 -11.10 -14.28
C TYR A 182 -3.65 -11.97 -14.04
N THR A 183 -3.45 -13.12 -13.42
CA THR A 183 -4.55 -13.97 -12.94
C THR A 183 -4.41 -14.05 -11.43
N HIS A 184 -5.40 -13.53 -10.72
CA HIS A 184 -5.42 -13.62 -9.27
C HIS A 184 -5.52 -15.10 -8.85
N ARG A 185 -4.91 -15.44 -7.71
CA ARG A 185 -5.06 -16.76 -7.11
C ARG A 185 -6.27 -16.75 -6.19
N PRO A 186 -7.08 -17.82 -6.16
CA PRO A 186 -8.16 -17.92 -5.19
C PRO A 186 -7.57 -17.96 -3.77
N ALA A 187 -8.29 -17.34 -2.83
CA ALA A 187 -7.95 -17.44 -1.42
C ALA A 187 -7.95 -18.91 -0.98
N ARG A 188 -6.89 -19.32 -0.29
CA ARG A 188 -6.75 -20.67 0.29
C ARG A 188 -7.06 -20.71 1.78
N VAL A 189 -7.25 -19.53 2.36
CA VAL A 189 -7.56 -19.30 3.77
C VAL A 189 -9.03 -18.96 3.85
N ARG A 190 -9.67 -19.37 4.95
CA ARG A 190 -11.01 -18.94 5.27
C ARG A 190 -11.00 -17.46 5.65
N LEU A 191 -11.57 -16.62 4.78
CA LEU A 191 -11.60 -15.17 4.99
C LEU A 191 -12.49 -14.75 6.16
N ASP A 192 -13.41 -15.62 6.58
CA ASP A 192 -14.36 -15.42 7.67
C ASP A 192 -13.89 -16.01 9.01
N GLU A 193 -12.68 -16.57 9.06
CA GLU A 193 -12.17 -17.21 10.26
C GLU A 193 -11.94 -16.19 11.37
N ARG A 194 -12.54 -16.44 12.54
CA ARG A 194 -12.45 -15.56 13.71
C ARG A 194 -11.50 -16.12 14.77
N ASN A 195 -10.87 -15.21 15.51
CA ASN A 195 -10.09 -15.60 16.68
C ASN A 195 -10.99 -16.29 17.72
N ASP A 196 -10.48 -17.36 18.32
CA ASP A 196 -11.12 -18.01 19.45
C ASP A 196 -10.86 -17.21 20.74
N ALA A 197 -11.85 -17.10 21.62
CA ALA A 197 -11.70 -16.38 22.88
C ALA A 197 -10.65 -17.03 23.82
N SER A 198 -10.35 -18.31 23.62
CA SER A 198 -9.32 -19.07 24.33
C SER A 198 -7.96 -19.08 23.62
N ALA A 199 -7.82 -18.40 22.48
CA ALA A 199 -6.56 -18.34 21.75
C ALA A 199 -5.44 -17.75 22.61
N PRO A 200 -4.21 -18.30 22.55
CA PRO A 200 -3.07 -17.70 23.23
C PRO A 200 -2.90 -16.22 22.87
N GLY A 201 -2.87 -15.35 23.87
CA GLY A 201 -2.79 -13.90 23.68
C GLY A 201 -4.13 -13.17 23.61
N ALA A 202 -5.28 -13.86 23.55
CA ALA A 202 -6.59 -13.22 23.39
C ALA A 202 -6.91 -12.18 24.48
N ALA A 203 -6.68 -12.53 25.75
CA ALA A 203 -6.87 -11.60 26.87
C ALA A 203 -5.96 -10.37 26.78
N ALA A 204 -4.69 -10.57 26.38
CA ALA A 204 -3.74 -9.47 26.17
C ALA A 204 -4.17 -8.59 25.00
N SER A 205 -4.53 -9.17 23.85
CA SER A 205 -5.03 -8.44 22.67
C SER A 205 -6.32 -7.66 22.94
N MET A 206 -7.17 -8.12 23.85
CA MET A 206 -8.37 -7.38 24.28
C MET A 206 -8.03 -6.17 25.15
N ALA A 207 -6.91 -6.19 25.86
CA ALA A 207 -6.45 -5.11 26.71
C ALA A 207 -5.58 -4.07 25.97
N MET A 208 -5.13 -4.37 24.75
CA MET A 208 -4.31 -3.47 23.95
C MET A 208 -5.11 -2.27 23.42
N ASP A 209 -4.43 -1.12 23.40
CA ASP A 209 -4.95 0.13 22.87
C ASP A 209 -4.63 0.25 21.37
N PHE A 210 -5.65 0.05 20.53
CA PHE A 210 -5.57 0.25 19.08
C PHE A 210 -6.21 1.57 18.64
N SER A 211 -6.38 2.52 19.57
CA SER A 211 -7.00 3.82 19.27
C SER A 211 -6.13 4.70 18.37
N GLU A 212 -4.79 4.63 18.47
CA GLU A 212 -3.89 5.34 17.57
C GLU A 212 -2.72 4.45 17.11
N PRO A 213 -2.04 4.81 16.00
CA PRO A 213 -0.79 4.17 15.61
C PRO A 213 0.21 4.16 16.76
N ASP A 214 0.96 3.07 16.87
CA ASP A 214 2.03 2.90 17.85
C ASP A 214 1.61 2.96 19.34
N ARG A 215 0.30 2.88 19.64
CA ARG A 215 -0.23 2.79 21.02
C ARG A 215 -0.16 1.39 21.60
N ALA A 216 -0.31 0.37 20.77
CA ALA A 216 -0.20 -1.03 21.18
C ALA A 216 1.26 -1.39 21.52
N PRO A 217 1.52 -2.23 22.53
CA PRO A 217 2.86 -2.69 22.86
C PRO A 217 3.40 -3.57 21.73
N ASP A 218 4.30 -3.03 20.92
CA ASP A 218 4.79 -3.60 19.66
C ASP A 218 5.39 -5.01 19.84
N LEU A 219 6.27 -5.22 20.82
CA LEU A 219 6.92 -6.51 21.06
C LEU A 219 5.91 -7.59 21.45
N GLU A 220 4.98 -7.27 22.33
CA GLU A 220 3.95 -8.22 22.78
C GLU A 220 2.97 -8.54 21.65
N LEU A 221 2.50 -7.52 20.94
CA LEU A 221 1.62 -7.68 19.78
C LEU A 221 2.27 -8.57 18.72
N ASN A 222 3.54 -8.31 18.38
CA ASN A 222 4.28 -9.10 17.40
C ASN A 222 4.46 -10.56 17.84
N GLU A 223 4.74 -10.81 19.12
CA GLU A 223 4.87 -12.18 19.64
C GLU A 223 3.53 -12.94 19.55
N ILE A 224 2.42 -12.27 19.88
CA ILE A 224 1.07 -12.86 19.77
C ILE A 224 0.75 -13.20 18.31
N VAL A 225 0.93 -12.25 17.39
CA VAL A 225 0.68 -12.47 15.96
C VAL A 225 1.59 -13.56 15.40
N TRP A 226 2.88 -13.56 15.77
CA TRP A 226 3.83 -14.58 15.32
C TRP A 226 3.40 -15.98 15.74
N ARG A 227 3.02 -16.18 17.00
CA ARG A 227 2.55 -17.47 17.51
C ARG A 227 1.20 -17.88 16.90
N ALA A 228 0.31 -16.91 16.64
CA ALA A 228 -0.95 -17.20 15.96
C ALA A 228 -0.72 -17.74 14.53
N VAL A 229 0.25 -17.19 13.81
CA VAL A 229 0.53 -17.57 12.41
C VAL A 229 1.48 -18.78 12.30
N ARG A 230 2.51 -18.85 13.14
CA ARG A 230 3.58 -19.86 13.07
C ARG A 230 3.38 -21.05 14.00
N GLY A 231 2.36 -20.98 14.86
CA GLY A 231 2.03 -21.98 15.87
C GLY A 231 2.43 -21.54 17.27
N ALA A 232 1.66 -21.98 18.27
CA ALA A 232 1.78 -21.51 19.66
C ALA A 232 3.15 -21.75 20.32
N GLN A 233 3.92 -22.70 19.80
CA GLN A 233 5.26 -23.06 20.29
C GLN A 233 6.40 -22.40 19.49
N ALA A 234 6.07 -21.58 18.47
CA ALA A 234 7.07 -20.91 17.68
C ALA A 234 7.73 -19.77 18.48
N THR A 235 9.05 -19.69 18.41
CA THR A 235 9.82 -18.55 18.93
C THR A 235 9.83 -17.44 17.88
N MET A 236 9.43 -16.22 18.24
CA MET A 236 9.60 -15.05 17.36
C MET A 236 11.08 -14.71 17.22
N PRO A 237 11.59 -14.46 16.00
CA PRO A 237 12.95 -13.96 15.84
C PRO A 237 13.12 -12.59 16.50
N PRO A 238 14.30 -12.28 17.05
CA PRO A 238 14.54 -10.99 17.69
C PRO A 238 14.46 -9.85 16.66
N PRO A 239 14.01 -8.64 17.05
CA PRO A 239 14.01 -7.48 16.18
C PRO A 239 15.42 -7.13 15.69
N VAL A 240 15.59 -6.95 14.38
CA VAL A 240 16.85 -6.51 13.77
C VAL A 240 16.73 -5.03 13.42
N ARG A 241 17.62 -4.19 13.94
CA ARG A 241 17.73 -2.77 13.57
C ARG A 241 19.00 -2.55 12.76
N ALA A 242 18.85 -2.16 11.49
CA ALA A 242 19.97 -1.85 10.60
C ALA A 242 19.94 -0.36 10.21
N ALA A 243 21.12 0.26 10.15
CA ALA A 243 21.31 1.62 9.63
C ALA A 243 22.08 1.54 8.32
N PHE A 244 21.56 2.17 7.26
CA PHE A 244 22.23 2.23 5.95
C PHE A 244 22.88 3.60 5.78
N VAL A 245 24.20 3.66 5.89
CA VAL A 245 24.99 4.88 5.64
C VAL A 245 25.58 4.78 4.24
N ARG A 246 25.18 5.69 3.33
CA ARG A 246 25.89 5.89 2.06
C ARG A 246 26.94 6.99 2.26
N PRO A 247 28.25 6.70 2.11
CA PRO A 247 29.26 7.75 2.11
C PRO A 247 29.08 8.65 0.89
N ILE A 248 29.20 9.96 1.09
CA ILE A 248 29.19 10.94 0.01
C ILE A 248 30.64 11.06 -0.49
N GLY A 249 30.90 10.68 -1.75
CA GLY A 249 32.15 11.03 -2.44
C GLY A 249 32.99 9.94 -3.12
N ALA A 250 32.42 8.82 -3.61
CA ALA A 250 33.22 7.75 -4.23
C ALA A 250 33.12 7.64 -5.78
N ASP A 251 32.36 8.52 -6.45
CA ASP A 251 32.05 8.35 -7.88
C ASP A 251 32.63 9.46 -8.80
N GLU A 252 33.61 10.27 -8.35
CA GLU A 252 34.20 11.35 -9.18
C GLU A 252 35.62 11.10 -9.73
N GLU A 253 36.27 9.96 -9.46
CA GLU A 253 37.64 9.70 -9.93
C GLU A 253 37.75 8.47 -10.84
N GLU A 254 37.06 8.42 -11.98
CA GLU A 254 37.48 7.49 -13.05
C GLU A 254 37.04 7.88 -14.47
N HIS A 255 37.12 9.15 -14.88
CA HIS A 255 37.07 9.50 -16.30
C HIS A 255 37.97 10.71 -16.61
N GLY A 256 39.26 10.44 -16.86
CA GLY A 256 40.19 11.50 -17.26
C GLY A 256 41.63 11.06 -17.51
N ALA A 257 41.86 10.06 -18.36
CA ALA A 257 43.17 9.86 -19.00
C ALA A 257 43.04 8.89 -20.18
N ASP A 258 42.78 9.40 -21.38
CA ASP A 258 43.23 8.79 -22.65
C ASP A 258 42.98 9.75 -23.83
N GLU A 259 43.63 10.91 -23.80
CA GLU A 259 43.90 11.71 -25.00
C GLU A 259 45.29 12.33 -24.85
N ASP A 260 46.34 11.60 -25.22
CA ASP A 260 47.43 12.09 -26.06
C ASP A 260 48.52 11.01 -26.16
N ASN A 261 48.63 10.32 -27.30
CA ASN A 261 49.90 10.01 -27.94
C ASN A 261 49.64 9.23 -29.24
N HIS A 262 49.71 9.88 -30.41
CA HIS A 262 50.36 9.35 -31.63
C HIS A 262 50.33 10.40 -32.74
N ARG A 263 51.27 11.33 -32.68
CA ARG A 263 51.88 11.95 -33.87
C ARG A 263 53.37 12.14 -33.62
N ARG A 264 54.17 11.25 -34.21
CA ARG A 264 55.38 11.56 -34.98
C ARG A 264 55.88 10.29 -35.67
#